data_AF-A0A8A1MH32-F1
#
_entry.id   AF-A0A8A1MH32-F1
#
_cell.length_a   1.000
_cell.length_b   1.000
_cell.length_c   1.000
_cell.angle_alpha   90.00
_cell.angle_beta   90.00
_cell.angle_gamma   90.00
#
_symmetry.space_group_name_H-M   'P 1'
#
loop_
_entity.id
_entity.type
_entity.pdbx_description
1 polymer ?
#
loop_
_entity_poly.entity_id
_entity_poly.type
_entity_poly.pdbx_seq_one_letter_code
_entity_poly.pdbx_strand_id
1 'polypeptide(L)'
;MGLDVVAQGRLFDGLVEVACHALSQSAHEPTSKRQMLFAGGDRALTTTKTTSAAIMHFLKATAFLLAALSMQTASAIPARNGYSSTPDCPVGRSSCKPGESGVLRVPEMRAMVDGKPSEKIGHYIKLSKAGDKKHDQQMTFYVPKGAKHCTIKWDQGKKRKFVVNDSGLVRIYPTEPSGAESVGSADFTNWPQQKGYVSHLVTSVECQEKLSLLLSLDSDGSVKMEQDATNGWYMEYSC
;
A
#
# COMPACT_ATOMS: atom_id res chain seq x y z
N MET A 1 -9.21 -39.89 44.14
CA MET A 1 -8.94 -40.93 43.13
C MET A 1 -10.21 -41.02 42.29
N GLY A 2 -10.27 -40.76 40.99
CA GLY A 2 -9.23 -40.50 40.01
C GLY A 2 -9.59 -39.34 39.08
N LEU A 3 -8.55 -38.75 38.50
CA LEU A 3 -8.59 -37.81 37.40
C LEU A 3 -8.84 -38.58 36.10
N ASP A 4 -9.72 -38.06 35.25
CA ASP A 4 -9.67 -38.35 33.81
C ASP A 4 -9.27 -37.08 33.06
N VAL A 5 -8.09 -37.18 32.48
CA VAL A 5 -7.45 -36.23 31.58
C VAL A 5 -7.77 -36.70 30.16
N VAL A 6 -8.45 -35.88 29.37
CA VAL A 6 -8.42 -36.00 27.90
C VAL A 6 -8.07 -34.65 27.33
N ALA A 7 -6.84 -34.56 26.84
CA ALA A 7 -6.31 -33.49 26.01
C ALA A 7 -6.23 -33.95 24.55
N GLN A 8 -5.94 -32.98 23.65
CA GLN A 8 -5.71 -33.07 22.20
C GLN A 8 -7.00 -32.87 21.38
N GLY A 9 -7.12 -31.92 20.46
CA GLY A 9 -6.18 -30.95 19.88
C GLY A 9 -6.83 -30.49 18.57
N ARG A 10 -7.10 -29.19 18.42
CA ARG A 10 -7.48 -28.60 17.11
C ARG A 10 -6.47 -27.50 16.79
N LEU A 11 -5.42 -27.91 16.11
CA LEU A 11 -4.47 -27.03 15.45
C LEU A 11 -5.09 -26.51 14.15
N PHE A 12 -5.09 -25.18 14.01
CA PHE A 12 -4.89 -24.39 12.79
C PHE A 12 -5.38 -24.96 11.43
N ASP A 13 -6.58 -24.53 11.02
CA ASP A 13 -6.97 -24.40 9.60
C ASP A 13 -7.07 -22.91 9.24
N GLY A 14 -5.92 -22.23 9.12
CA GLY A 14 -5.86 -20.79 8.87
C GLY A 14 -4.74 -20.37 7.93
N LEU A 15 -4.36 -21.23 6.98
CA LEU A 15 -3.15 -21.03 6.17
C LEU A 15 -3.36 -21.38 4.70
N VAL A 16 -4.41 -20.82 4.08
CA VAL A 16 -4.56 -20.82 2.61
C VAL A 16 -5.13 -19.48 2.14
N GLU A 17 -4.45 -18.35 2.37
CA GLU A 17 -4.85 -17.08 1.73
C GLU A 17 -3.76 -15.99 1.68
N VAL A 18 -2.54 -16.29 1.22
CA VAL A 18 -1.44 -15.28 1.18
C VAL A 18 -0.69 -15.19 -0.17
N ALA A 19 -1.15 -15.83 -1.25
CA ALA A 19 -0.30 -16.00 -2.43
C ALA A 19 -0.50 -15.04 -3.63
N CYS A 20 -1.58 -14.26 -3.74
CA CYS A 20 -1.89 -13.65 -5.06
C CYS A 20 -1.40 -12.21 -5.33
N HIS A 21 -1.08 -11.38 -4.32
CA HIS A 21 -0.80 -9.96 -4.61
C HIS A 21 0.67 -9.59 -4.90
N ALA A 22 1.61 -10.53 -4.79
CA ALA A 22 3.04 -10.23 -4.95
C ALA A 22 3.59 -10.37 -6.39
N LEU A 23 2.80 -10.81 -7.39
CA LEU A 23 3.33 -11.21 -8.70
C LEU A 23 2.94 -10.33 -9.91
N SER A 24 2.20 -9.23 -9.72
CA SER A 24 1.72 -8.39 -10.85
C SER A 24 2.53 -7.11 -11.13
N GLN A 25 3.64 -6.85 -10.42
CA GLN A 25 4.45 -5.64 -10.67
C GLN A 25 5.91 -5.97 -11.00
N SER A 26 6.12 -6.59 -12.16
CA SER A 26 7.41 -6.60 -12.85
C SER A 26 7.17 -6.54 -14.36
N ALA A 27 6.77 -5.36 -14.85
CA ALA A 27 6.86 -5.04 -16.28
C ALA A 27 6.79 -3.51 -16.51
N HIS A 28 7.87 -2.99 -17.09
CA HIS A 28 8.00 -1.74 -17.85
C HIS A 28 7.92 -0.36 -17.16
N GLU A 29 9.11 0.14 -16.81
CA GLU A 29 9.49 1.55 -16.98
C GLU A 29 9.95 1.80 -18.43
N PRO A 30 9.51 2.88 -19.09
CA PRO A 30 10.31 3.53 -20.12
C PRO A 30 10.89 4.85 -19.61
N THR A 31 12.21 4.90 -19.56
CA THR A 31 13.03 6.08 -19.27
C THR A 31 12.94 7.08 -20.42
N SER A 32 12.27 8.23 -20.23
CA SER A 32 12.31 9.33 -21.19
C SER A 32 13.21 10.46 -20.65
N LYS A 33 14.46 10.48 -21.13
CA LYS A 33 15.38 11.61 -20.97
C LYS A 33 14.85 12.82 -21.75
N ARG A 34 14.62 13.94 -21.07
CA ARG A 34 14.51 15.26 -21.72
C ARG A 34 15.64 16.15 -21.19
N GLN A 35 16.53 16.53 -22.10
CA GLN A 35 17.69 17.36 -21.84
C GLN A 35 17.46 18.76 -22.42
N MET A 36 17.82 19.76 -21.61
CA MET A 36 18.31 21.11 -21.92
C MET A 36 17.47 22.12 -22.72
N LEU A 37 17.26 23.28 -22.08
CA LEU A 37 17.80 24.58 -22.55
C LEU A 37 17.78 25.58 -21.37
N PHE A 38 18.96 25.93 -20.86
CA PHE A 38 19.16 27.10 -20.00
C PHE A 38 19.81 28.20 -20.83
N ALA A 39 19.19 29.38 -20.82
CA ALA A 39 19.71 30.59 -21.45
C ALA A 39 20.77 31.24 -20.54
N GLY A 40 21.83 31.74 -21.18
CA GLY A 40 22.96 32.41 -20.54
C GLY A 40 22.66 33.85 -20.12
N GLY A 41 23.51 34.35 -19.21
CA GLY A 41 23.57 35.74 -18.77
C GLY A 41 24.91 36.01 -18.11
N ASP A 42 25.57 37.06 -18.58
CA ASP A 42 27.00 37.37 -18.53
C ASP A 42 27.64 37.74 -17.18
N ARG A 43 28.97 37.49 -17.14
CA ARG A 43 30.09 38.26 -16.56
C ARG A 43 30.08 38.60 -15.05
N ALA A 44 31.12 38.12 -14.36
CA ALA A 44 32.28 38.96 -14.04
C ALA A 44 33.49 38.12 -13.58
N LEU A 45 34.65 38.61 -14.00
CA LEU A 45 35.97 38.03 -13.95
C LEU A 45 36.71 38.52 -12.69
N THR A 46 37.24 37.63 -11.86
CA THR A 46 38.37 37.97 -10.98
C THR A 46 39.37 36.82 -10.93
N THR A 47 40.59 37.20 -11.30
CA THR A 47 41.76 36.38 -11.53
C THR A 47 42.52 36.12 -10.23
N THR A 48 42.89 34.87 -9.95
CA THR A 48 44.06 34.56 -9.12
C THR A 48 44.86 33.40 -9.73
N LYS A 49 46.08 33.72 -10.14
CA LYS A 49 47.20 32.82 -10.43
C LYS A 49 47.42 31.85 -9.27
N THR A 50 47.81 30.60 -9.56
CA THR A 50 49.15 30.08 -9.24
C THR A 50 49.37 28.71 -9.91
N THR A 51 50.52 28.65 -10.58
CA THR A 51 51.26 27.55 -11.22
C THR A 51 51.36 26.25 -10.42
N SER A 52 51.36 25.09 -11.11
CA SER A 52 52.59 24.31 -11.37
C SER A 52 52.33 22.95 -12.04
N ALA A 53 53.19 22.64 -13.02
CA ALA A 53 53.69 21.35 -13.53
C ALA A 53 52.74 20.14 -13.60
N ALA A 54 52.31 19.70 -14.80
CA ALA A 54 53.05 18.81 -15.71
C ALA A 54 53.27 17.40 -15.15
N ILE A 55 52.70 16.39 -15.82
CA ILE A 55 53.40 15.21 -16.37
C ILE A 55 52.38 14.39 -17.20
N MET A 56 52.68 14.28 -18.49
CA MET A 56 52.07 13.35 -19.42
C MET A 56 52.59 11.94 -19.12
N HIS A 57 51.71 10.94 -19.01
CA HIS A 57 52.10 9.55 -19.26
C HIS A 57 51.07 8.84 -20.16
N PHE A 58 51.43 8.89 -21.44
CA PHE A 58 51.38 7.85 -22.45
C PHE A 58 50.77 6.47 -22.09
N LEU A 59 49.83 6.07 -22.97
CA LEU A 59 49.64 4.75 -23.60
C LEU A 59 49.56 3.50 -22.71
N LYS A 60 48.42 2.80 -22.80
CA LYS A 60 48.33 1.54 -23.58
C LYS A 60 46.87 1.07 -23.68
N ALA A 61 46.32 1.19 -24.88
CA ALA A 61 45.16 0.42 -25.30
C ALA A 61 45.60 -1.04 -25.48
N THR A 62 44.93 -1.96 -24.80
CA THR A 62 45.13 -3.39 -25.01
C THR A 62 43.82 -3.95 -25.53
N ALA A 63 43.78 -4.18 -26.84
CA ALA A 63 42.73 -4.96 -27.48
C ALA A 63 42.90 -6.42 -27.06
N PHE A 64 41.89 -7.00 -26.43
CA PHE A 64 41.80 -8.44 -26.23
C PHE A 64 40.70 -9.04 -27.08
N LEU A 65 41.07 -10.17 -27.68
CA LEU A 65 40.42 -10.88 -28.76
C LEU A 65 39.00 -11.34 -28.46
N LEU A 66 38.20 -11.32 -29.52
CA LEU A 66 36.97 -12.08 -29.72
C LEU A 66 37.20 -13.59 -29.52
N ALA A 67 36.33 -14.22 -28.72
CA ALA A 67 35.98 -15.62 -28.88
C ALA A 67 34.45 -15.74 -28.83
N ALA A 68 33.85 -15.90 -30.01
CA ALA A 68 32.44 -16.20 -30.18
C ALA A 68 32.20 -17.67 -29.82
N LEU A 69 31.49 -17.92 -28.72
CA LEU A 69 30.91 -19.23 -28.41
C LEU A 69 29.45 -19.21 -28.87
N SER A 70 29.22 -19.70 -30.08
CA SER A 70 27.89 -20.04 -30.58
C SER A 70 27.35 -21.27 -29.84
N MET A 71 26.66 -21.05 -28.72
CA MET A 71 25.79 -22.09 -28.16
C MET A 71 24.44 -22.02 -28.88
N GLN A 72 24.22 -22.98 -29.77
CA GLN A 72 22.90 -23.26 -30.34
C GLN A 72 22.03 -23.86 -29.24
N THR A 73 21.24 -23.03 -28.57
CA THR A 73 20.13 -23.51 -27.77
C THR A 73 18.96 -23.77 -28.71
N ALA A 74 18.67 -25.05 -28.94
CA ALA A 74 17.41 -25.48 -29.52
C ALA A 74 16.27 -25.06 -28.58
N SER A 75 15.62 -23.93 -28.88
CA SER A 75 14.35 -23.58 -28.26
C SER A 75 13.28 -24.48 -28.87
N ALA A 76 13.03 -25.62 -28.22
CA ALA A 76 11.79 -26.34 -28.42
C ALA A 76 10.68 -25.43 -27.90
N ILE A 77 9.98 -24.74 -28.80
CA ILE A 77 8.77 -23.99 -28.50
C ILE A 77 7.70 -25.03 -28.15
N PRO A 78 7.28 -25.18 -26.87
CA PRO A 78 6.05 -25.92 -26.61
C PRO A 78 4.93 -25.03 -27.15
N ALA A 79 4.08 -25.59 -28.02
CA ALA A 79 2.85 -24.94 -28.44
C ALA A 79 2.05 -24.57 -27.19
N ARG A 80 2.14 -23.30 -26.78
CA ARG A 80 1.48 -22.78 -25.60
C ARG A 80 0.03 -22.54 -25.99
N ASN A 81 -0.80 -23.56 -25.76
CA ASN A 81 -2.24 -23.40 -25.61
C ASN A 81 -2.46 -22.34 -24.52
N GLY A 82 -2.68 -21.10 -24.96
CA GLY A 82 -2.88 -19.95 -24.10
C GLY A 82 -4.29 -19.97 -23.51
N TYR A 83 -4.59 -20.92 -22.63
CA TYR A 83 -5.57 -20.66 -21.58
C TYR A 83 -4.90 -19.69 -20.60
N SER A 84 -5.16 -18.41 -20.82
CA SER A 84 -4.91 -17.36 -19.82
C SER A 84 -5.91 -17.53 -18.68
N SER A 85 -5.67 -18.49 -17.79
CA SER A 85 -6.27 -18.44 -16.46
C SER A 85 -5.44 -17.47 -15.63
N THR A 86 -5.88 -16.22 -15.60
CA THR A 86 -5.55 -15.32 -14.49
C THR A 86 -5.83 -16.06 -13.17
N PRO A 87 -4.93 -16.01 -12.17
CA PRO A 87 -5.25 -16.50 -10.84
C PRO A 87 -6.40 -15.64 -10.31
N ASP A 88 -7.60 -16.20 -10.24
CA ASP A 88 -8.74 -15.56 -9.58
C ASP A 88 -8.35 -15.35 -8.11
N CYS A 89 -8.12 -14.09 -7.73
CA CYS A 89 -8.23 -13.71 -6.32
C CYS A 89 -9.64 -14.07 -5.88
N PRO A 90 -9.84 -14.73 -4.72
CA PRO A 90 -11.18 -15.02 -4.23
C PRO A 90 -11.93 -13.69 -4.12
N VAL A 91 -12.90 -13.52 -5.00
CA VAL A 91 -13.90 -12.46 -4.92
C VAL A 91 -14.48 -12.56 -3.51
N GLY A 92 -14.36 -11.48 -2.73
CA GLY A 92 -14.82 -11.45 -1.34
C GLY A 92 -16.20 -12.10 -1.22
N ARG A 93 -16.37 -12.99 -0.23
CA ARG A 93 -17.59 -13.80 -0.09
C ARG A 93 -18.81 -12.89 -0.20
N SER A 94 -19.73 -13.19 -1.11
CA SER A 94 -20.91 -12.34 -1.34
C SER A 94 -21.94 -12.40 -0.19
N SER A 95 -21.87 -13.44 0.64
CA SER A 95 -22.77 -13.66 1.77
C SER A 95 -22.09 -14.49 2.86
N CYS A 96 -22.63 -14.43 4.07
CA CYS A 96 -22.23 -15.27 5.20
C CYS A 96 -23.45 -15.83 5.95
N LYS A 97 -23.23 -16.94 6.65
CA LYS A 97 -24.24 -17.65 7.45
C LYS A 97 -24.10 -17.31 8.94
N PRO A 98 -25.18 -17.43 9.74
CA PRO A 98 -25.10 -17.24 11.18
C PRO A 98 -24.01 -18.13 11.82
N GLY A 99 -23.19 -17.53 12.69
CA GLY A 99 -22.04 -18.17 13.33
C GLY A 99 -20.73 -18.07 12.54
N GLU A 100 -20.75 -17.58 11.30
CA GLU A 100 -19.54 -17.32 10.53
C GLU A 100 -18.91 -15.96 10.89
N SER A 101 -17.60 -15.86 10.72
CA SER A 101 -16.85 -14.60 10.81
C SER A 101 -15.80 -14.55 9.70
N GLY A 102 -15.28 -13.35 9.44
CA GLY A 102 -14.22 -13.17 8.47
C GLY A 102 -13.54 -11.82 8.56
N VAL A 103 -12.59 -11.60 7.65
CA VAL A 103 -11.76 -10.40 7.60
C VAL A 103 -11.75 -9.86 6.18
N LEU A 104 -12.00 -8.57 6.02
CA LEU A 104 -11.82 -7.84 4.76
C LEU A 104 -10.59 -6.96 4.88
N ARG A 105 -9.63 -7.14 3.97
CA ARG A 105 -8.37 -6.40 3.90
C ARG A 105 -8.38 -5.49 2.68
N VAL A 106 -7.56 -4.44 2.71
CA VAL A 106 -7.32 -3.56 1.55
C VAL A 106 -8.64 -2.99 0.98
N PRO A 107 -9.37 -2.18 1.76
CA PRO A 107 -10.59 -1.54 1.27
C PRO A 107 -10.30 -0.68 0.02
N GLU A 108 -11.36 -0.38 -0.73
CA GLU A 108 -11.25 0.62 -1.78
C GLU A 108 -10.96 1.98 -1.17
N MET A 109 -9.91 2.65 -1.64
CA MET A 109 -9.57 4.01 -1.25
C MET A 109 -9.77 4.95 -2.42
N ARG A 110 -10.58 6.00 -2.26
CA ARG A 110 -10.82 7.03 -3.28
C ARG A 110 -10.47 8.39 -2.70
N ALA A 111 -9.80 9.25 -3.47
CA ALA A 111 -9.57 10.62 -3.03
C ALA A 111 -10.88 11.40 -3.04
N MET A 112 -11.07 12.30 -2.08
CA MET A 112 -12.20 13.23 -2.13
C MET A 112 -11.79 14.47 -2.92
N VAL A 113 -12.54 14.76 -3.98
CA VAL A 113 -12.36 15.93 -4.86
C VAL A 113 -13.70 16.66 -4.88
N ASP A 114 -13.71 17.93 -4.47
CA ASP A 114 -14.91 18.78 -4.40
C ASP A 114 -16.08 18.10 -3.65
N GLY A 115 -15.75 17.44 -2.54
CA GLY A 115 -16.73 16.74 -1.68
C GLY A 115 -17.23 15.40 -2.23
N LYS A 116 -16.71 14.90 -3.36
CA LYS A 116 -17.11 13.63 -3.96
C LYS A 116 -15.92 12.65 -4.09
N PRO A 117 -16.15 11.33 -3.99
CA PRO A 117 -15.09 10.36 -4.22
C PRO A 117 -14.70 10.34 -5.70
N SER A 118 -13.39 10.37 -5.97
CA SER A 118 -12.83 10.22 -7.30
C SER A 118 -13.17 8.86 -7.94
N GLU A 119 -13.25 8.79 -9.26
CA GLU A 119 -13.43 7.52 -9.99
C GLU A 119 -12.25 6.56 -9.82
N LYS A 120 -11.04 7.10 -9.64
CA LYS A 120 -9.83 6.28 -9.45
C LYS A 120 -9.85 5.61 -8.07
N ILE A 121 -9.79 4.29 -8.08
CA ILE A 121 -9.58 3.48 -6.89
C ILE A 121 -8.07 3.32 -6.66
N GLY A 122 -7.65 3.48 -5.41
CA GLY A 122 -6.31 3.20 -4.94
C GLY A 122 -6.31 2.22 -3.77
N HIS A 123 -5.12 1.73 -3.44
CA HIS A 123 -4.87 0.80 -2.33
C HIS A 123 -3.83 1.38 -1.36
N TYR A 124 -3.84 2.71 -1.19
CA TYR A 124 -2.91 3.42 -0.33
C TYR A 124 -3.66 4.45 0.50
N ILE A 125 -3.14 4.72 1.70
CA ILE A 125 -3.48 5.92 2.46
C ILE A 125 -2.62 7.06 1.95
N LYS A 126 -3.25 8.19 1.62
CA LYS A 126 -2.62 9.45 1.30
C LYS A 126 -3.53 10.57 1.78
N LEU A 127 -3.28 11.02 2.99
CA LEU A 127 -4.00 12.10 3.65
C LEU A 127 -3.04 13.26 3.89
N SER A 128 -3.53 14.48 3.80
CA SER A 128 -2.75 15.66 4.21
C SER A 128 -3.66 16.84 4.51
N LYS A 129 -3.25 17.68 5.45
CA LYS A 129 -3.92 18.91 5.83
C LYS A 129 -2.88 20.00 6.06
N ALA A 130 -3.15 21.20 5.55
CA ALA A 130 -2.33 22.40 5.72
C ALA A 130 -3.24 23.64 5.71
N GLY A 131 -3.57 24.15 6.89
CA GLY A 131 -4.61 25.14 7.08
C GLY A 131 -5.96 24.66 6.51
N ASP A 132 -6.55 25.45 5.62
CA ASP A 132 -7.85 25.13 5.00
C ASP A 132 -7.74 24.10 3.85
N LYS A 133 -6.52 23.79 3.38
CA LYS A 133 -6.31 22.82 2.32
C LYS A 133 -6.22 21.43 2.90
N LYS A 134 -7.04 20.52 2.38
CA LYS A 134 -7.05 19.12 2.79
C LYS A 134 -7.15 18.16 1.60
N HIS A 135 -6.54 17.00 1.78
CA HIS A 135 -6.65 15.85 0.91
C HIS A 135 -7.22 14.70 1.74
N ASP A 136 -8.54 14.55 1.67
CA ASP A 136 -9.27 13.50 2.36
C ASP A 136 -9.44 12.27 1.45
N GLN A 137 -9.76 11.12 2.04
CA GLN A 137 -10.08 9.91 1.29
C GLN A 137 -11.35 9.27 1.81
N GLN A 138 -12.14 8.71 0.89
CA GLN A 138 -13.18 7.76 1.25
C GLN A 138 -12.60 6.34 1.24
N MET A 139 -12.87 5.61 2.31
CA MET A 139 -12.61 4.19 2.46
C MET A 139 -13.93 3.42 2.33
N THR A 140 -13.97 2.39 1.49
CA THR A 140 -15.18 1.57 1.29
C THR A 140 -14.88 0.08 1.47
N PHE A 141 -15.69 -0.57 2.31
CA PHE A 141 -15.75 -2.02 2.45
C PHE A 141 -17.02 -2.57 1.79
N TYR A 142 -16.88 -3.70 1.11
CA TYR A 142 -17.99 -4.48 0.56
C TYR A 142 -18.22 -5.69 1.45
N VAL A 143 -19.22 -5.59 2.32
CA VAL A 143 -19.46 -6.54 3.40
C VAL A 143 -20.36 -7.67 2.91
N PRO A 144 -20.05 -8.95 3.22
CA PRO A 144 -20.91 -10.05 2.86
C PRO A 144 -22.33 -9.87 3.41
N LYS A 145 -23.33 -10.15 2.58
CA LYS A 145 -24.72 -10.16 3.01
C LYS A 145 -24.92 -11.10 4.20
N GLY A 146 -25.59 -10.62 5.24
CA GLY A 146 -25.85 -11.37 6.47
C GLY A 146 -24.91 -11.02 7.63
N ALA A 147 -23.84 -10.27 7.38
CA ALA A 147 -22.99 -9.73 8.45
C ALA A 147 -23.76 -8.67 9.24
N LYS A 148 -23.58 -8.67 10.56
CA LYS A 148 -24.27 -7.78 11.49
C LYS A 148 -23.32 -6.85 12.21
N HIS A 149 -22.21 -7.38 12.71
CA HIS A 149 -21.25 -6.60 13.48
C HIS A 149 -19.95 -6.45 12.71
N CYS A 150 -19.54 -5.21 12.50
CA CYS A 150 -18.36 -4.84 11.73
C CYS A 150 -17.41 -4.06 12.64
N THR A 151 -16.20 -4.58 12.82
CA THR A 151 -15.15 -3.92 13.61
C THR A 151 -14.05 -3.46 12.69
N ILE A 152 -13.84 -2.16 12.65
CA ILE A 152 -12.79 -1.54 11.85
C ILE A 152 -11.54 -1.46 12.70
N LYS A 153 -10.45 -1.89 12.08
CA LYS A 153 -9.14 -1.98 12.70
C LYS A 153 -8.11 -1.55 11.69
N TRP A 154 -6.89 -1.38 12.16
CA TRP A 154 -5.77 -1.22 11.27
C TRP A 154 -4.58 -2.00 11.81
N ASP A 155 -3.79 -2.53 10.88
CA ASP A 155 -2.60 -3.32 11.18
C ASP A 155 -1.35 -2.56 10.76
N GLN A 156 -0.37 -2.58 11.66
CA GLN A 156 1.01 -2.22 11.38
C GLN A 156 1.77 -3.49 10.97
N GLY A 157 1.96 -3.71 9.67
CA GLY A 157 2.73 -4.86 9.18
C GLY A 157 4.20 -4.78 9.61
N LYS A 158 4.96 -5.90 9.59
CA LYS A 158 6.41 -5.85 9.93
C LYS A 158 7.24 -5.11 8.88
N LYS A 159 6.90 -5.30 7.61
CA LYS A 159 7.52 -4.62 6.46
C LYS A 159 6.52 -3.61 5.92
N ARG A 160 6.96 -2.37 5.73
CA ARG A 160 6.07 -1.25 5.40
C ARG A 160 6.87 -0.03 4.96
N LYS A 161 6.21 0.88 4.25
CA LYS A 161 6.72 2.21 3.92
C LYS A 161 5.72 3.24 4.43
N PHE A 162 6.10 3.93 5.50
CA PHE A 162 5.32 5.01 6.09
C PHE A 162 6.04 6.33 5.89
N VAL A 163 5.29 7.34 5.47
CA VAL A 163 5.69 8.73 5.63
C VAL A 163 4.61 9.39 6.47
N VAL A 164 5.01 9.89 7.63
CA VAL A 164 4.15 10.71 8.49
C VAL A 164 4.93 11.98 8.79
N ASN A 165 4.33 13.13 8.52
CA ASN A 165 4.90 14.44 8.88
C ASN A 165 3.90 15.16 9.78
N ASP A 166 4.41 15.76 10.85
CA ASP A 166 3.65 16.45 11.89
C ASP A 166 2.57 15.53 12.50
N SER A 167 1.28 15.87 12.35
CA SER A 167 0.18 15.07 12.87
C SER A 167 -0.18 13.91 11.95
N GLY A 168 -0.34 12.73 12.55
CA GLY A 168 -0.93 11.55 11.92
C GLY A 168 -2.32 11.22 12.46
N LEU A 169 -2.98 12.09 13.24
CA LEU A 169 -4.28 11.78 13.83
C LEU A 169 -5.38 11.86 12.76
N VAL A 170 -5.93 10.70 12.39
CA VAL A 170 -7.03 10.55 11.43
C VAL A 170 -8.35 10.35 12.17
N ARG A 171 -9.33 11.17 11.84
CA ARG A 171 -10.74 11.02 12.23
C ARG A 171 -11.51 10.30 11.13
N ILE A 172 -12.50 9.52 11.55
CA ILE A 172 -13.30 8.68 10.65
C ILE A 172 -14.76 9.06 10.82
N TYR A 173 -15.41 9.41 9.72
CA TYR A 173 -16.78 9.87 9.69
C TYR A 173 -17.62 8.97 8.79
N PRO A 174 -18.89 8.71 9.14
CA PRO A 174 -19.88 8.23 8.17
C PRO A 174 -19.94 9.18 6.98
N THR A 175 -20.05 8.63 5.76
CA THR A 175 -20.30 9.49 4.58
C THR A 175 -21.75 9.98 4.53
N GLU A 176 -22.66 9.30 5.24
CA GLU A 176 -24.07 9.64 5.33
C GLU A 176 -24.58 9.46 6.77
N PRO A 177 -25.42 10.37 7.29
CA PRO A 177 -25.77 11.66 6.69
C PRO A 177 -24.56 12.62 6.69
N SER A 178 -24.56 13.58 5.76
CA SER A 178 -23.54 14.64 5.74
C SER A 178 -23.47 15.39 7.09
N GLY A 179 -22.26 15.62 7.58
CA GLY A 179 -22.01 16.31 8.85
C GLY A 179 -22.15 15.43 10.09
N ALA A 180 -22.22 14.10 9.93
CA ALA A 180 -22.18 13.16 11.04
C ALA A 180 -20.91 13.32 11.90
N GLU A 181 -21.03 13.00 13.18
CA GLU A 181 -19.89 12.98 14.10
C GLU A 181 -18.89 11.86 13.75
N SER A 182 -17.66 12.02 14.24
CA SER A 182 -16.61 11.02 14.06
C SER A 182 -17.00 9.73 14.80
N VAL A 183 -17.00 8.59 14.11
CA VAL A 183 -17.28 7.27 14.70
C VAL A 183 -16.04 6.58 15.25
N GLY A 184 -14.84 7.07 14.91
CA GLY A 184 -13.59 6.54 15.43
C GLY A 184 -12.39 7.39 15.02
N SER A 185 -11.21 6.96 15.45
CA SER A 185 -9.94 7.59 15.08
C SER A 185 -8.80 6.59 15.04
N ALA A 186 -7.80 6.88 14.23
CA ALA A 186 -6.51 6.18 14.24
C ALA A 186 -5.39 7.20 14.23
N ASP A 187 -4.42 7.03 15.12
CA ASP A 187 -3.27 7.92 15.22
C ASP A 187 -2.02 7.29 14.62
N PHE A 188 -1.55 7.88 13.52
CA PHE A 188 -0.38 7.47 12.75
C PHE A 188 0.92 8.14 13.20
N THR A 189 0.87 9.11 14.11
CA THR A 189 1.96 10.05 14.40
C THR A 189 3.28 9.36 14.76
N ASN A 190 3.21 8.37 15.66
CA ASN A 190 4.39 7.67 16.17
C ASN A 190 4.68 6.34 15.47
N TRP A 191 4.10 6.12 14.29
CA TRP A 191 4.21 4.82 13.59
C TRP A 191 5.59 4.50 13.03
N PRO A 192 6.33 5.45 12.42
CA PRO A 192 7.67 5.16 11.92
C PRO A 192 8.62 4.61 13.00
N GLN A 193 8.34 4.89 14.28
CA GLN A 193 9.16 4.51 15.43
C GLN A 193 8.75 3.16 16.07
N GLN A 194 7.50 2.71 15.86
CA GLN A 194 7.05 1.43 16.41
C GLN A 194 7.77 0.25 15.77
N LYS A 195 8.08 -0.79 16.53
CA LYS A 195 8.75 -2.00 16.03
C LYS A 195 7.80 -3.19 16.05
N GLY A 196 7.91 -4.06 15.05
CA GLY A 196 7.12 -5.29 14.98
C GLY A 196 5.72 -5.09 14.41
N TYR A 197 4.88 -6.10 14.62
CA TYR A 197 3.47 -6.08 14.23
C TYR A 197 2.63 -5.57 15.39
N VAL A 198 1.72 -4.64 15.11
CA VAL A 198 0.75 -4.13 16.08
C VAL A 198 -0.59 -3.97 15.40
N SER A 199 -1.67 -4.38 16.08
CA SER A 199 -3.04 -4.23 15.60
C SER A 199 -3.80 -3.30 16.52
N HIS A 200 -4.64 -2.44 15.95
CA HIS A 200 -5.32 -1.39 16.68
C HIS A 200 -6.81 -1.37 16.35
N LEU A 201 -7.62 -1.30 17.41
CA LEU A 201 -9.05 -1.04 17.29
C LEU A 201 -9.29 0.42 16.92
N VAL A 202 -10.26 0.65 16.05
CA VAL A 202 -10.65 1.99 15.59
C VAL A 202 -12.07 2.28 16.02
N THR A 203 -13.00 1.41 15.63
CA THR A 203 -14.41 1.51 15.97
C THR A 203 -15.15 0.21 15.65
N SER A 204 -16.36 0.08 16.17
CA SER A 204 -17.31 -0.97 15.82
C SER A 204 -18.61 -0.32 15.36
N VAL A 205 -19.17 -0.82 14.26
CA VAL A 205 -20.38 -0.30 13.62
C VAL A 205 -21.29 -1.46 13.21
N GLU A 206 -22.57 -1.15 13.02
CA GLU A 206 -23.48 -2.08 12.35
C GLU A 206 -23.05 -2.23 10.89
N CYS A 207 -23.00 -3.49 10.43
CA CYS A 207 -22.61 -3.79 9.07
C CYS A 207 -23.66 -3.29 8.07
N GLN A 208 -23.18 -2.76 6.96
CA GLN A 208 -23.96 -2.51 5.74
C GLN A 208 -23.24 -3.21 4.59
N GLU A 209 -23.96 -3.77 3.63
CA GLU A 209 -23.35 -4.46 2.47
C GLU A 209 -22.31 -3.57 1.75
N LYS A 210 -22.51 -2.25 1.80
CA LYS A 210 -21.50 -1.26 1.42
C LYS A 210 -21.31 -0.26 2.56
N LEU A 211 -20.20 -0.36 3.27
CA LEU A 211 -19.81 0.58 4.31
C LEU A 211 -18.80 1.59 3.76
N SER A 212 -19.17 2.86 3.67
CA SER A 212 -18.30 3.94 3.20
C SER A 212 -18.03 4.96 4.31
N LEU A 213 -16.78 5.33 4.48
CA LEU A 213 -16.31 6.18 5.57
C LEU A 213 -15.34 7.23 5.02
N LEU A 214 -15.49 8.47 5.47
CA LEU A 214 -14.58 9.56 5.19
C LEU A 214 -13.43 9.55 6.21
N LEU A 215 -12.20 9.63 5.70
CA LEU A 215 -10.97 9.78 6.47
C LEU A 215 -10.44 11.20 6.30
N SER A 216 -10.22 11.90 7.40
CA SER A 216 -9.66 13.26 7.42
C SER A 216 -8.64 13.38 8.54
N LEU A 217 -7.58 14.17 8.32
CA LEU A 217 -6.67 14.55 9.40
C LEU A 217 -7.33 15.58 10.31
N ASP A 218 -7.14 15.41 11.61
CA ASP A 218 -7.64 16.30 12.65
C ASP A 218 -6.92 17.66 12.63
N SER A 219 -5.60 17.63 12.43
CA SER A 219 -4.68 18.77 12.42
C SER A 219 -3.74 18.74 11.22
N ASP A 220 -2.98 19.82 11.02
CA ASP A 220 -2.00 19.92 9.94
C ASP A 220 -0.96 18.80 10.02
N GLY A 221 -0.66 18.21 8.87
CA GLY A 221 0.21 17.05 8.76
C GLY A 221 -0.05 16.25 7.50
N SER A 222 0.61 15.10 7.40
CA SER A 222 0.42 14.18 6.27
C SER A 222 0.71 12.74 6.64
N VAL A 223 -0.04 11.82 6.02
CA VAL A 223 0.13 10.38 6.16
C VAL A 223 0.16 9.76 4.77
N LYS A 224 1.19 8.97 4.47
CA LYS A 224 1.27 8.13 3.27
C LYS A 224 1.67 6.71 3.64
N MET A 225 0.90 5.74 3.18
CA MET A 225 1.13 4.31 3.38
C MET A 225 0.61 3.49 2.20
N GLU A 226 1.39 2.50 1.76
CA GLU A 226 0.89 1.39 0.94
C GLU A 226 0.18 0.35 1.80
N GLN A 227 -0.98 -0.12 1.36
CA GLN A 227 -1.74 -1.16 2.06
C GLN A 227 -1.56 -2.51 1.36
N ASP A 228 -1.52 -3.57 2.17
CA ASP A 228 -1.44 -4.95 1.70
C ASP A 228 -2.19 -5.89 2.67
N ALA A 229 -2.07 -7.20 2.46
CA ALA A 229 -2.73 -8.20 3.28
C ALA A 229 -2.32 -8.16 4.78
N THR A 230 -1.22 -7.50 5.12
CA THR A 230 -0.61 -7.47 6.46
C THR A 230 -0.46 -6.06 7.04
N ASN A 231 -0.77 -5.01 6.28
CA ASN A 231 -0.54 -3.61 6.63
C ASN A 231 -1.66 -2.71 6.09
N GLY A 232 -2.24 -1.88 6.95
CA GLY A 232 -3.31 -0.95 6.58
C GLY A 232 -4.65 -1.23 7.23
N TRP A 233 -5.70 -0.58 6.71
CA TRP A 233 -7.06 -0.73 7.19
C TRP A 233 -7.60 -2.13 6.89
N TYR A 234 -8.38 -2.65 7.82
CA TYR A 234 -9.12 -3.88 7.64
C TYR A 234 -10.36 -3.90 8.51
N MET A 235 -11.26 -4.82 8.20
CA MET A 235 -12.51 -4.99 8.92
C MET A 235 -12.72 -6.45 9.30
N GLU A 236 -12.96 -6.71 10.58
CA GLU A 236 -13.49 -7.99 11.06
C GLU A 236 -15.01 -7.93 11.02
N TYR A 237 -15.67 -8.99 10.54
CA TYR A 237 -17.13 -9.07 10.54
C TYR A 237 -17.61 -10.38 11.15
N SER A 238 -18.81 -10.36 11.74
CA SER A 238 -19.53 -11.55 12.19
C SER A 238 -20.97 -11.56 11.72
N CYS A 239 -21.49 -12.79 11.58
CA CYS A 239 -22.82 -13.15 11.13
C CYS A 239 -23.45 -14.04 12.21
#